data_AF-A0A940TL04-F1
#
_entry.id   AF-A0A940TL04-F1
#
_cell.length_a   1.000
_cell.length_b   1.000
_cell.length_c   1.000
_cell.angle_alpha   90.00
_cell.angle_beta   90.00
_cell.angle_gamma   90.00
#
_symmetry.space_group_name_H-M   'P 1'
#
loop_
_entity.id
_entity.type
_entity.pdbx_description
1 polymer ?
#
loop_
_entity_poly.entity_id
_entity_poly.type
_entity_poly.pdbx_seq_one_letter_code
_entity_poly.pdbx_strand_id
1 'polypeptide(L)'
;RVAAPMLRGFVRRTVATSFNAISVDGDCSTNDTVLMLANGVAGNPPFTATSADGRRFEAALRAVMEELAEMVVADGEGATKRARITVVGARTARNARAAARAIAESQLVKTALFGGDPNWGRITCAAGYAGVPLVPERLSVTIGGVAVLVRGAPASPAVVRRAADAMRHPAFSITVDLATGGRGTATMTTSDLTPAYVHFNSAYST
;
A
#
# COMPACT_ATOMS: atom_id res chain seq x y z
N ARG A 1 6.45 23.58 20.94
CA ARG A 1 5.09 23.85 20.44
C ARG A 1 5.10 23.76 18.92
N VAL A 2 4.02 23.32 18.27
CA VAL A 2 3.91 23.27 16.81
C VAL A 2 2.91 24.32 16.33
N ALA A 3 3.29 25.13 15.34
CA ALA A 3 2.39 26.13 14.76
C ALA A 3 1.31 25.46 13.90
N ALA A 4 0.07 25.96 13.92
CA ALA A 4 -1.04 25.35 13.19
C ALA A 4 -0.81 25.14 11.68
N PRO A 5 -0.22 26.09 10.92
CA PRO A 5 0.10 25.86 9.51
C PRO A 5 1.11 24.73 9.30
N MET A 6 2.06 24.59 10.24
CA MET A 6 3.08 23.55 10.20
C MET A 6 2.50 22.19 10.53
N LEU A 7 1.64 22.12 11.55
CA LEU A 7 0.89 20.91 11.90
C LEU A 7 0.07 20.42 10.71
N ARG A 8 -0.65 21.32 10.04
CA ARG A 8 -1.40 21.01 8.81
C ARG A 8 -0.48 20.45 7.72
N GLY A 9 0.70 21.03 7.54
CA GLY A 9 1.70 20.54 6.59
C GLY A 9 2.18 19.12 6.90
N PHE A 10 2.48 18.82 8.17
CA PHE A 10 2.87 17.47 8.61
C PHE A 10 1.74 16.46 8.36
N VAL A 11 0.52 16.78 8.78
CA VAL A 11 -0.66 15.91 8.60
C VAL A 11 -0.90 15.61 7.12
N ARG A 12 -0.89 16.61 6.24
CA ARG A 12 -1.11 16.38 4.80
C ARG A 12 -0.09 15.44 4.18
N ARG A 13 1.19 15.55 4.57
CA ARG A 13 2.25 14.66 4.05
C ARG A 13 2.16 13.25 4.59
N THR A 14 1.85 13.11 5.88
CA THR A 14 1.75 11.80 6.54
C THR A 14 0.51 11.03 6.09
N VAL A 15 -0.66 11.68 6.02
CA VAL A 15 -1.89 11.10 5.44
C VAL A 15 -1.67 10.61 4.01
N ALA A 16 -0.85 11.33 3.21
CA ALA A 16 -0.57 10.96 1.83
C ALA A 16 0.21 9.64 1.67
N THR A 17 0.86 9.14 2.73
CA THR A 17 1.62 7.87 2.74
C THR A 17 1.06 6.84 3.74
N SER A 18 0.01 7.19 4.49
CA SER A 18 -0.72 6.28 5.38
C SER A 18 -2.13 6.02 4.86
N PHE A 19 -3.14 6.80 5.29
CA PHE A 19 -4.55 6.58 4.96
C PHE A 19 -4.85 6.71 3.46
N ASN A 20 -4.16 7.59 2.73
CA ASN A 20 -4.29 7.68 1.27
C ASN A 20 -3.46 6.63 0.52
N ALA A 21 -2.84 5.70 1.25
CA ALA A 21 -2.02 4.61 0.75
C ALA A 21 -2.55 3.24 1.22
N ILE A 22 -3.85 3.17 1.55
CA ILE A 22 -4.54 1.91 1.83
C ILE A 22 -5.79 1.78 0.96
N SER A 23 -6.27 0.55 0.78
CA SER A 23 -7.57 0.26 0.18
C SER A 23 -8.08 -1.09 0.70
N VAL A 24 -9.36 -1.17 1.06
CA VAL A 24 -10.01 -2.46 1.36
C VAL A 24 -10.70 -2.94 0.09
N ASP A 25 -11.66 -2.21 -0.43
CA ASP A 25 -12.51 -2.58 -1.58
C ASP A 25 -12.38 -1.64 -2.78
N GLY A 26 -11.89 -0.42 -2.56
CA GLY A 26 -11.72 0.62 -3.57
C GLY A 26 -12.77 1.72 -3.49
N ASP A 27 -13.75 1.59 -2.61
CA ASP A 27 -14.84 2.54 -2.42
C ASP A 27 -14.44 3.60 -1.39
N CYS A 28 -14.47 4.86 -1.81
CA CYS A 28 -14.09 5.99 -0.95
C CYS A 28 -15.33 6.49 -0.20
N SER A 29 -15.29 6.48 1.13
CA SER A 29 -16.40 6.93 1.97
C SER A 29 -16.69 8.42 1.78
N THR A 30 -17.95 8.80 1.96
CA THR A 30 -18.40 10.21 1.98
C THR A 30 -17.97 10.97 3.23
N ASN A 31 -17.42 10.28 4.24
CA ASN A 31 -17.21 10.82 5.59
C ASN A 31 -15.75 10.80 6.07
N ASP A 32 -14.82 10.27 5.28
CA ASP A 32 -13.41 10.15 5.67
C ASP A 32 -12.82 11.48 6.16
N THR A 33 -12.43 11.51 7.45
CA THR A 33 -11.94 12.73 8.11
C THR A 33 -10.80 12.41 9.06
N VAL A 34 -9.67 13.14 8.93
CA VAL A 34 -8.54 13.09 9.87
C VAL A 34 -8.40 14.44 10.57
N LEU A 35 -8.51 14.43 11.91
CA LEU A 35 -8.32 15.62 12.75
C LEU A 35 -7.07 15.46 13.61
N MET A 36 -6.30 16.55 13.77
CA MET A 36 -5.12 16.59 14.62
C MET A 36 -5.12 17.86 15.47
N LEU A 37 -5.05 17.69 16.80
CA LEU A 37 -5.07 18.77 17.78
C LEU A 37 -3.74 18.82 18.54
N ALA A 38 -3.25 20.03 18.83
CA ALA A 38 -2.02 20.24 19.58
C ALA A 38 -2.21 21.34 20.63
N ASN A 39 -2.24 20.96 21.92
CA ASN A 39 -2.51 21.85 23.04
C ASN A 39 -1.27 22.61 23.57
N GLY A 40 -0.06 22.19 23.18
CA GLY A 40 1.19 22.84 23.58
C GLY A 40 1.65 22.59 25.02
N VAL A 41 1.05 21.65 25.75
CA VAL A 41 1.35 21.39 27.17
C VAL A 41 2.77 20.88 27.41
N ALA A 42 3.39 20.25 26.41
CA ALA A 42 4.76 19.73 26.47
C ALA A 42 5.84 20.81 26.68
N GLY A 43 5.51 22.10 26.55
CA GLY A 43 6.43 23.20 26.86
C GLY A 43 7.66 23.33 25.96
N ASN A 44 7.83 22.46 24.96
CA ASN A 44 9.00 22.48 24.09
C ASN A 44 9.10 23.81 23.31
N PRO A 45 10.31 24.29 22.97
CA PRO A 45 10.49 25.46 22.13
C PRO A 45 9.75 25.33 20.78
N PRO A 46 9.40 26.45 20.12
CA PRO A 46 8.99 26.43 18.73
C PRO A 46 10.09 25.82 17.86
N PHE A 47 9.70 25.04 16.85
CA PHE A 47 10.61 24.43 15.91
C PHE A 47 10.11 24.65 14.47
N THR A 48 11.00 24.52 13.48
CA THR A 48 10.65 24.60 12.06
C THR A 48 10.48 23.20 11.47
N ALA A 49 9.78 23.08 10.34
CA ALA A 49 9.59 21.78 9.67
C ALA A 49 10.92 21.09 9.29
N THR A 50 11.96 21.89 9.00
CA THR A 50 13.29 21.41 8.60
C THR A 50 14.28 21.31 9.75
N SER A 51 13.88 21.65 10.97
CA SER A 51 14.71 21.45 12.17
C SER A 51 14.79 19.97 12.57
N ALA A 52 15.72 19.63 13.47
CA ALA A 52 15.82 18.27 14.01
C ALA A 52 14.52 17.85 14.73
N ASP A 53 13.93 18.74 15.53
CA ASP A 53 12.68 18.47 16.23
C ASP A 53 11.47 18.38 15.29
N GLY A 54 11.46 19.17 14.21
CA GLY A 54 10.45 19.05 13.15
C GLY A 54 10.48 17.68 12.47
N ARG A 55 11.67 17.18 12.14
CA ARG A 55 11.83 15.82 11.58
C ARG A 55 11.43 14.73 12.57
N ARG A 56 11.80 14.87 13.85
CA ARG A 56 11.40 13.93 14.91
C ARG A 56 9.88 13.88 15.07
N PHE A 57 9.24 15.04 15.10
CA PHE A 57 7.78 15.14 15.17
C PHE A 57 7.11 14.48 13.96
N GLU A 58 7.56 14.78 12.74
CA GLU A 58 6.98 14.18 11.52
C GLU A 58 7.19 12.66 11.47
N ALA A 59 8.34 12.17 11.90
CA ALA A 59 8.62 10.73 11.96
C ALA A 59 7.70 10.02 12.97
N ALA A 60 7.51 10.58 14.16
CA ALA A 60 6.59 10.03 15.16
C ALA A 60 5.14 10.06 14.67
N LEU A 61 4.70 11.17 14.06
CA LEU A 61 3.37 11.28 13.47
C LEU A 61 3.16 10.25 12.36
N ARG A 62 4.16 10.06 11.49
CA ARG A 62 4.11 9.08 10.41
C ARG A 62 3.96 7.67 10.96
N ALA A 63 4.76 7.29 11.96
CA ALA A 63 4.70 5.96 12.55
C ALA A 63 3.28 5.65 13.07
N VAL A 64 2.69 6.57 13.84
CA VAL A 64 1.33 6.40 14.37
C VAL A 64 0.30 6.31 13.24
N MET A 65 0.36 7.21 12.26
CA MET A 65 -0.64 7.21 11.18
C MET A 65 -0.52 6.00 10.26
N GLU A 66 0.70 5.53 9.98
CA GLU A 66 0.93 4.31 9.19
C GLU A 66 0.43 3.08 9.95
N GLU A 67 0.66 3.00 11.26
CA GLU A 67 0.15 1.90 12.09
C GLU A 67 -1.38 1.87 12.10
N LEU A 68 -2.03 3.01 12.34
CA LEU A 68 -3.50 3.12 12.29
C LEU A 68 -4.06 2.76 10.91
N ALA A 69 -3.41 3.19 9.82
CA ALA A 69 -3.83 2.83 8.47
C ALA A 69 -3.69 1.32 8.21
N GLU A 70 -2.63 0.68 8.72
CA GLU A 70 -2.49 -0.78 8.63
C GLU A 70 -3.56 -1.51 9.45
N MET A 71 -3.96 -0.98 10.61
CA MET A 71 -5.05 -1.54 11.42
C MET A 71 -6.38 -1.50 10.65
N VAL A 72 -6.68 -0.41 9.94
CA VAL A 72 -7.89 -0.32 9.09
C VAL A 72 -7.93 -1.43 8.04
N VAL A 73 -6.81 -1.71 7.37
CA VAL A 73 -6.76 -2.80 6.39
C VAL A 73 -6.84 -4.18 7.05
N ALA A 74 -6.20 -4.33 8.21
CA ALA A 74 -6.21 -5.59 8.95
C ALA A 74 -7.62 -5.97 9.46
N ASP A 75 -8.43 -4.96 9.78
CA ASP A 75 -9.83 -5.09 10.22
C ASP A 75 -10.82 -4.89 9.07
N GLY A 76 -10.36 -4.99 7.82
CA GLY A 76 -11.24 -4.94 6.65
C GLY A 76 -12.27 -6.06 6.70
N GLU A 77 -13.47 -5.81 6.16
CA GLU A 77 -14.60 -6.73 6.26
C GLU A 77 -14.29 -8.11 5.68
N GLY A 78 -14.23 -9.11 6.56
CA GLY A 78 -13.88 -10.49 6.17
C GLY A 78 -12.44 -10.67 5.68
N ALA A 79 -11.54 -9.71 5.93
CA ALA A 79 -10.13 -9.79 5.55
C ALA A 79 -9.40 -10.88 6.36
N THR A 80 -8.49 -11.59 5.70
CA THR A 80 -7.60 -12.59 6.33
C THR A 80 -6.12 -12.34 6.05
N LYS A 81 -5.83 -11.52 5.03
CA LYS A 81 -4.47 -11.18 4.59
C LYS A 81 -4.33 -9.68 4.42
N ARG A 82 -3.12 -9.18 4.66
CA ARG A 82 -2.68 -7.81 4.37
C ARG A 82 -1.45 -7.84 3.48
N ALA A 83 -1.56 -7.28 2.28
CA ALA A 83 -0.46 -7.20 1.33
C ALA A 83 0.04 -5.75 1.20
N ARG A 84 1.33 -5.54 1.47
CA ARG A 84 2.00 -4.25 1.24
C ARG A 84 2.64 -4.25 -0.15
N ILE A 85 1.97 -3.60 -1.11
CA ILE A 85 2.36 -3.54 -2.52
C ILE A 85 3.21 -2.29 -2.77
N THR A 86 4.47 -2.48 -3.11
CA THR A 86 5.40 -1.40 -3.45
C THR A 86 5.72 -1.43 -4.94
N VAL A 87 5.41 -0.34 -5.64
CA VAL A 87 5.78 -0.16 -7.04
C VAL A 87 7.01 0.73 -7.12
N VAL A 88 8.02 0.28 -7.85
CA VAL A 88 9.28 0.99 -8.09
C VAL A 88 9.56 1.12 -9.60
N GLY A 89 10.60 1.88 -9.95
CA GLY A 89 11.04 2.00 -11.34
C GLY A 89 10.04 2.69 -12.27
N ALA A 90 9.08 3.41 -11.71
CA ALA A 90 8.10 4.20 -12.46
C ALA A 90 8.69 5.55 -12.89
N ARG A 91 8.17 6.17 -13.96
CA ARG A 91 8.64 7.50 -14.41
C ARG A 91 8.46 8.57 -13.34
N THR A 92 7.36 8.51 -12.59
CA THR A 92 7.02 9.46 -11.53
C THR A 92 6.41 8.72 -10.34
N ALA A 93 6.42 9.34 -9.16
CA ALA A 93 5.72 8.79 -7.98
C ALA A 93 4.19 8.67 -8.21
N ARG A 94 3.61 9.57 -9.02
CA ARG A 94 2.20 9.48 -9.44
C ARG A 94 1.95 8.21 -10.26
N ASN A 95 2.84 7.88 -11.20
CA ASN A 95 2.71 6.66 -11.99
C ASN A 95 2.85 5.41 -11.11
N ALA A 96 3.81 5.41 -10.18
CA ALA A 96 3.96 4.31 -9.23
C ALA A 96 2.69 4.14 -8.39
N ARG A 97 2.09 5.24 -7.91
CA ARG A 97 0.86 5.23 -7.12
C ARG A 97 -0.32 4.68 -7.91
N ALA A 98 -0.49 5.09 -9.17
CA ALA A 98 -1.55 4.58 -10.02
C ALA A 98 -1.43 3.07 -10.26
N ALA A 99 -0.22 2.57 -10.52
CA ALA A 99 0.03 1.13 -10.63
C ALA A 99 -0.20 0.39 -9.30
N ALA A 100 0.28 0.94 -8.18
CA ALA A 100 0.08 0.32 -6.87
C ALA A 100 -1.42 0.21 -6.52
N ARG A 101 -2.18 1.27 -6.84
CA ARG A 101 -3.64 1.31 -6.68
C ARG A 101 -4.35 0.27 -7.54
N ALA A 102 -4.02 0.22 -8.82
CA ALA A 102 -4.59 -0.77 -9.74
C ALA A 102 -4.37 -2.22 -9.27
N ILE A 103 -3.17 -2.53 -8.75
CA ILE A 103 -2.87 -3.85 -8.18
C ILE A 103 -3.66 -4.08 -6.89
N ALA A 104 -3.70 -3.09 -6.00
CA ALA A 104 -4.36 -3.17 -4.70
C ALA A 104 -5.88 -3.36 -4.78
N GLU A 105 -6.51 -2.80 -5.81
CA GLU A 105 -7.96 -2.83 -6.03
C GLU A 105 -8.39 -3.96 -6.98
N SER A 106 -7.45 -4.70 -7.57
CA SER A 106 -7.79 -5.79 -8.47
C SER A 106 -8.43 -6.96 -7.74
N GLN A 107 -9.69 -7.25 -8.05
CA GLN A 107 -10.41 -8.41 -7.51
C GLN A 107 -9.67 -9.75 -7.75
N LEU A 108 -9.05 -9.92 -8.92
CA LEU A 108 -8.26 -11.11 -9.23
C LEU A 108 -7.00 -11.20 -8.37
N VAL A 109 -6.31 -10.08 -8.13
CA VAL A 109 -5.17 -10.07 -7.20
C VAL A 109 -5.67 -10.41 -5.80
N LYS A 110 -6.68 -9.71 -5.29
CA LYS A 110 -7.23 -9.90 -3.94
C LYS A 110 -7.72 -11.33 -3.67
N THR A 111 -8.34 -11.99 -4.64
CA THR A 111 -8.72 -13.41 -4.54
C THR A 111 -7.51 -14.35 -4.56
N ALA A 112 -6.44 -14.02 -5.30
CA ALA A 112 -5.18 -14.76 -5.25
C ALA A 112 -4.49 -14.59 -3.89
N LEU A 113 -4.56 -13.40 -3.28
CA LEU A 113 -4.09 -13.16 -1.91
C LEU A 113 -4.82 -14.07 -0.91
N PHE A 114 -6.14 -14.12 -0.97
CA PHE A 114 -6.96 -15.01 -0.12
C PHE A 114 -6.56 -16.48 -0.29
N GLY A 115 -6.44 -16.93 -1.54
CA GLY A 115 -6.07 -18.32 -1.86
C GLY A 115 -4.62 -18.68 -1.56
N GLY A 116 -3.77 -17.72 -1.18
CA GLY A 116 -2.33 -17.95 -1.03
C GLY A 116 -1.63 -18.31 -2.35
N ASP A 117 -2.21 -17.91 -3.49
CA ASP A 117 -1.71 -18.20 -4.83
C ASP A 117 -0.76 -17.06 -5.28
N PRO A 118 0.56 -17.32 -5.44
CA PRO A 118 1.54 -16.32 -5.87
C PRO A 118 1.44 -16.02 -7.38
N ASN A 119 0.25 -15.59 -7.80
CA ASN A 119 -0.14 -15.36 -9.18
C ASN A 119 0.39 -14.03 -9.70
N TRP A 120 1.67 -14.02 -10.05
CA TRP A 120 2.33 -12.84 -10.61
C TRP A 120 1.65 -12.37 -11.91
N GLY A 121 1.03 -13.25 -12.70
CA GLY A 121 0.30 -12.88 -13.92
C GLY A 121 -0.88 -11.94 -13.65
N ARG A 122 -1.63 -12.16 -12.57
CA ARG A 122 -2.71 -11.24 -12.14
C ARG A 122 -2.15 -9.89 -11.70
N ILE A 123 -1.01 -9.89 -10.99
CA ILE A 123 -0.32 -8.66 -10.55
C ILE A 123 0.16 -7.84 -11.75
N THR A 124 0.80 -8.48 -12.74
CA THR A 124 1.30 -7.79 -13.94
C THR A 124 0.17 -7.34 -14.85
N CYS A 125 -0.92 -8.10 -14.95
CA CYS A 125 -2.14 -7.67 -15.65
C CYS A 125 -2.70 -6.38 -15.03
N ALA A 126 -2.78 -6.31 -13.69
CA ALA A 126 -3.24 -5.12 -12.98
C ALA A 126 -2.32 -3.90 -13.16
N ALA A 127 -1.01 -4.11 -13.09
CA ALA A 127 -0.05 -3.07 -13.47
C ALA A 127 -0.21 -2.64 -14.94
N GLY A 128 -0.54 -3.58 -15.81
CA GLY A 128 -0.76 -3.41 -17.25
C GLY A 128 -1.89 -2.45 -17.61
N TYR A 129 -3.05 -2.59 -16.95
CA TYR A 129 -4.20 -1.73 -17.20
C TYR A 129 -4.18 -0.42 -16.39
N ALA A 130 -3.15 -0.16 -15.58
CA ALA A 130 -3.08 1.02 -14.72
C ALA A 130 -2.94 2.35 -15.48
N GLY A 131 -2.85 2.34 -16.81
CA GLY A 131 -2.74 3.54 -17.63
C GLY A 131 -1.40 4.28 -17.47
N VAL A 132 -0.35 3.57 -17.01
CA VAL A 132 0.98 4.14 -16.81
C VAL A 132 2.02 3.46 -17.70
N PRO A 133 3.11 4.15 -18.07
CA PRO A 133 4.23 3.53 -18.74
C PRO A 133 4.81 2.37 -17.92
N LEU A 134 5.06 1.25 -18.57
CA LEU A 134 5.79 0.08 -18.07
C LEU A 134 6.49 -0.59 -19.26
N VAL A 135 7.53 -1.38 -19.00
CA VAL A 135 8.25 -2.16 -20.03
C VAL A 135 8.06 -3.65 -19.73
N PRO A 136 7.13 -4.36 -20.42
CA PRO A 136 6.74 -5.73 -20.08
C PRO A 136 7.93 -6.70 -19.98
N GLU A 137 8.87 -6.61 -20.93
CA GLU A 137 10.06 -7.47 -21.03
C GLU A 137 11.10 -7.18 -19.95
N ARG A 138 10.91 -6.12 -19.15
CA ARG A 138 11.81 -5.73 -18.07
C ARG A 138 11.12 -5.71 -16.71
N LEU A 139 9.82 -5.99 -16.67
CA LEU A 139 9.03 -5.99 -15.46
C LEU A 139 9.50 -7.11 -14.52
N SER A 140 9.60 -6.80 -13.22
CA SER A 140 9.95 -7.78 -12.20
C SER A 140 8.95 -7.76 -11.05
N VAL A 141 8.65 -8.93 -10.48
CA VAL A 141 7.73 -9.09 -9.34
C VAL A 141 8.40 -9.95 -8.28
N THR A 142 8.37 -9.45 -7.05
CA THR A 142 8.83 -10.15 -5.85
C THR A 142 7.66 -10.26 -4.87
N ILE A 143 7.39 -11.47 -4.36
CA ILE A 143 6.33 -11.72 -3.38
C ILE A 143 7.00 -12.33 -2.14
N GLY A 144 6.84 -11.69 -0.98
CA GLY A 144 7.40 -12.20 0.29
C GLY A 144 8.92 -12.42 0.24
N GLY A 145 9.64 -11.58 -0.51
CA GLY A 145 11.09 -11.73 -0.73
C GLY A 145 11.49 -12.75 -1.82
N VAL A 146 10.54 -13.43 -2.45
CA VAL A 146 10.80 -14.38 -3.54
C VAL A 146 10.54 -13.72 -4.89
N ALA A 147 11.58 -13.62 -5.73
CA ALA A 147 11.44 -13.11 -7.10
C ALA A 147 10.73 -14.15 -7.98
N VAL A 148 9.48 -13.87 -8.33
CA VAL A 148 8.60 -14.76 -9.11
C VAL A 148 8.58 -14.41 -10.60
N LEU A 149 8.96 -13.18 -10.93
CA LEU A 149 9.17 -12.70 -12.29
C LEU A 149 10.40 -11.78 -12.29
N VAL A 150 11.35 -12.00 -13.19
CA VAL A 150 12.57 -11.18 -13.31
C VAL A 150 12.77 -10.79 -14.75
N ARG A 151 12.68 -9.49 -15.05
CA ARG A 151 12.83 -8.94 -16.40
C ARG A 151 11.99 -9.71 -17.44
N GLY A 152 10.69 -9.78 -17.20
CA GLY A 152 9.73 -10.47 -18.08
C GLY A 152 9.84 -12.01 -18.10
N ALA A 153 10.85 -12.61 -17.48
CA ALA A 153 11.03 -14.06 -17.44
C ALA A 153 10.46 -14.65 -16.12
N PRO A 154 9.53 -15.62 -16.18
CA PRO A 154 8.98 -16.24 -14.99
C PRO A 154 10.03 -17.10 -14.28
N ALA A 155 9.99 -17.11 -12.96
CA ALA A 155 10.78 -18.05 -12.18
C ALA A 155 10.26 -19.49 -12.37
N SER A 156 11.09 -20.48 -12.04
CA SER A 156 10.64 -21.88 -12.12
C SER A 156 9.46 -22.14 -11.17
N PRO A 157 8.59 -23.13 -11.47
CA PRO A 157 7.47 -23.47 -10.59
C PRO A 157 7.90 -23.77 -9.14
N ALA A 158 9.10 -24.31 -8.94
CA ALA A 158 9.65 -24.56 -7.61
C ALA A 158 9.95 -23.27 -6.83
N VAL A 159 10.44 -22.23 -7.51
CA VAL A 159 10.66 -20.92 -6.89
C VAL A 159 9.33 -20.24 -6.58
N VAL A 160 8.38 -20.29 -7.51
CA VAL A 160 7.04 -19.70 -7.30
C VAL A 160 6.34 -20.33 -6.09
N ARG A 161 6.47 -21.64 -5.87
CA ARG A 161 5.92 -22.30 -4.67
C ARG A 161 6.47 -21.73 -3.35
N ARG A 162 7.73 -21.26 -3.30
CA ARG A 162 8.27 -20.61 -2.10
C ARG A 162 7.59 -19.28 -1.79
N ALA A 163 7.06 -18.58 -2.79
CA ALA A 163 6.27 -17.37 -2.56
C ALA A 163 4.93 -17.69 -1.90
N ALA A 164 4.32 -18.84 -2.21
CA ALA A 164 3.11 -19.30 -1.53
C ALA A 164 3.33 -19.50 -0.03
N ASP A 165 4.54 -19.90 0.38
CA ASP A 165 4.91 -20.02 1.79
C ASP A 165 4.79 -18.68 2.52
N ALA A 166 5.27 -17.59 1.91
CA ALA A 166 5.16 -16.26 2.48
C ALA A 166 3.69 -15.80 2.57
N MET A 167 2.87 -16.16 1.57
CA MET A 167 1.45 -15.80 1.54
C MET A 167 0.60 -16.55 2.58
N ARG A 168 1.14 -17.60 3.23
CA ARG A 168 0.48 -18.23 4.38
C ARG A 168 0.42 -17.31 5.60
N HIS A 169 1.35 -16.36 5.72
CA HIS A 169 1.32 -15.39 6.81
C HIS A 169 0.18 -14.37 6.61
N PRO A 170 -0.39 -13.82 7.70
CA PRO A 170 -1.42 -12.78 7.60
C PRO A 170 -0.93 -11.49 6.96
N ALA A 171 0.38 -11.23 6.97
CA ALA A 171 0.98 -10.04 6.38
C ALA A 171 2.21 -10.39 5.55
N PHE A 172 2.29 -9.82 4.34
CA PHE A 172 3.44 -10.00 3.44
C PHE A 172 3.59 -8.82 2.48
N SER A 173 4.73 -8.76 1.79
CA SER A 173 5.04 -7.71 0.83
C SER A 173 4.99 -8.20 -0.61
N ILE A 174 4.63 -7.30 -1.51
CA ILE A 174 4.75 -7.47 -2.96
C ILE A 174 5.53 -6.27 -3.49
N THR A 175 6.57 -6.51 -4.28
CA THR A 175 7.32 -5.46 -4.97
C THR A 175 7.20 -5.65 -6.47
N VAL A 176 6.82 -4.59 -7.19
CA VAL A 176 6.71 -4.57 -8.65
C VAL A 176 7.63 -3.49 -9.20
N ASP A 177 8.58 -3.86 -10.05
CA ASP A 177 9.42 -2.91 -10.79
C ASP A 177 8.86 -2.72 -12.21
N LEU A 178 8.39 -1.51 -12.53
CA LEU A 178 7.87 -1.17 -13.86
C LEU A 178 8.95 -0.99 -14.92
N ALA A 179 10.22 -0.91 -14.51
CA ALA A 179 11.41 -0.85 -15.35
C ALA A 179 11.40 0.26 -16.43
N THR A 180 10.79 1.41 -16.11
CA THR A 180 10.71 2.55 -17.04
C THR A 180 11.94 3.45 -17.04
N GLY A 181 12.94 3.15 -16.20
CA GLY A 181 14.14 3.96 -15.98
C GLY A 181 13.95 5.18 -15.07
N GLY A 182 12.73 5.41 -14.55
CA GLY A 182 12.46 6.45 -13.57
C GLY A 182 12.76 6.03 -12.12
N ARG A 183 12.68 6.99 -11.20
CA ARG A 183 12.85 6.81 -9.75
C ARG A 183 11.53 6.90 -8.96
N GLY A 184 10.40 6.90 -9.67
CA GLY A 184 9.08 6.93 -9.06
C GLY A 184 8.84 5.68 -8.23
N THR A 185 8.40 5.90 -7.01
CA THR A 185 8.04 4.85 -6.05
C THR A 185 6.74 5.21 -5.34
N ALA A 186 5.95 4.20 -5.01
CA ALA A 186 4.78 4.32 -4.16
C ALA A 186 4.47 2.97 -3.53
N THR A 187 3.88 3.00 -2.35
CA THR A 187 3.36 1.81 -1.66
C THR A 187 1.87 1.98 -1.44
N MET A 188 1.11 0.90 -1.61
CA MET A 188 -0.25 0.76 -1.11
C MET A 188 -0.40 -0.53 -0.32
N THR A 189 -1.20 -0.50 0.74
CA THR A 189 -1.55 -1.70 1.50
C THR A 189 -3.01 -2.07 1.23
N THR A 190 -3.27 -3.35 0.96
CA THR A 190 -4.62 -3.86 0.68
C THR A 190 -4.91 -5.14 1.46
N SER A 191 -6.19 -5.45 1.61
CA SER A 191 -6.65 -6.75 2.09
C SER A 191 -6.79 -7.76 0.95
N ASP A 192 -7.08 -9.01 1.27
CA ASP A 192 -7.62 -9.98 0.32
C ASP A 192 -9.13 -9.76 0.04
N LEU A 193 -9.72 -10.58 -0.84
CA LEU A 193 -11.15 -10.61 -1.12
C LEU A 193 -11.66 -12.01 -0.81
N THR A 194 -12.57 -12.12 0.15
CA THR A 194 -13.02 -13.40 0.70
C THR A 194 -14.52 -13.60 0.51
N PRO A 195 -15.03 -14.83 0.63
CA PRO A 195 -16.48 -15.07 0.69
C PRO A 195 -17.17 -14.34 1.86
N ALA A 196 -16.44 -14.11 2.97
CA ALA A 196 -16.97 -13.40 4.13
C ALA A 196 -17.26 -11.93 3.83
N TYR A 197 -16.41 -11.27 3.04
CA TYR A 197 -16.67 -9.91 2.53
C TYR A 197 -17.99 -9.85 1.75
N VAL A 198 -18.21 -10.81 0.84
CA VAL A 198 -19.43 -10.88 0.04
C VAL A 198 -20.65 -11.11 0.93
N HIS A 199 -20.56 -12.04 1.89
CA HIS A 199 -21.66 -12.31 2.82
C HIS A 199 -22.02 -11.08 3.65
N PHE A 200 -21.02 -10.41 4.24
CA PHE A 200 -21.21 -9.21 5.07
C PHE A 200 -21.95 -8.10 4.31
N ASN A 201 -21.50 -7.79 3.10
CA ASN A 201 -22.05 -6.69 2.28
C ASN A 201 -23.33 -7.04 1.50
N SER A 202 -23.78 -8.30 1.52
CA SER A 202 -25.02 -8.70 0.83
C SER A 202 -26.15 -9.09 1.78
N ALA A 203 -25.83 -9.59 2.96
CA ALA A 203 -26.82 -10.03 3.95
C ALA A 203 -27.28 -8.91 4.89
N TYR A 204 -26.50 -7.84 5.02
CA TYR A 204 -26.79 -6.71 5.92
C TYR A 204 -26.80 -5.40 5.14
N SER A 205 -27.51 -4.39 5.66
CA SER A 205 -27.36 -3.00 5.23
C SER A 205 -26.44 -2.29 6.21
N THR A 206 -25.36 -1.73 5.69
CA THR A 206 -24.27 -1.08 6.46
C THR A 206 -24.01 0.32 5.96
#